data_AF-A0A0L6W1I0-F1
#
_entry.id   AF-A0A0L6W1I0-F1
#
_cell.length_a   1.000
_cell.length_b   1.000
_cell.length_c   1.000
_cell.angle_alpha   90.00
_cell.angle_beta   90.00
_cell.angle_gamma   90.00
#
_symmetry.space_group_name_H-M   'P 1'
#
loop_
_entity.id
_entity.type
_entity.pdbx_description
1 polymer ?
#
loop_
_entity_poly.entity_id
_entity_poly.type
_entity_poly.pdbx_seq_one_letter_code
_entity_poly.pdbx_strand_id
1 'polypeptide(L)'
;MNTRILVRLTLVVFWFVCLMMQSGCGLAPQKDQKNGSLSDLKGFLFLQWDGYFSGEVGEIINVEIPFFDFNSDKVKSINIIHPPIPNTQISVSVARFSTTKAYAQNTISLEIRFNKPGFYKLKNIEFEVNGAKTKYKAPVGEIIFDIKPKTLEKHLTAMGGTGINPEVNDYIYAITLKNISKQKIKINDLEFKTKEKISAKRMYFQNGKFELAGKWYEWTDSSVVLSPGEIKTIRMDFTARDFGEPKFKQIKPIIKYIPDKTIVEQNFPGHVTIYSPNLTEEQLKLLYRRYGIKSNE
;
A
#
# COMPACT_ATOMS: atom_id res chain seq x y z
N MET A 1 22.95 -51.78 25.08
CA MET A 1 21.91 -50.74 25.24
C MET A 1 20.56 -51.41 25.01
N ASN A 2 19.65 -51.34 25.99
CA ASN A 2 18.50 -52.24 26.09
C ASN A 2 17.47 -51.94 24.97
N THR A 3 17.23 -52.88 24.06
CA THR A 3 16.37 -52.69 22.87
C THR A 3 14.95 -52.24 23.24
N ARG A 4 14.48 -52.60 24.44
CA ARG A 4 13.20 -52.16 25.01
C ARG A 4 13.17 -50.67 25.39
N ILE A 5 14.30 -50.09 25.78
CA ILE A 5 14.43 -48.66 26.09
C ILE A 5 14.45 -47.87 24.78
N LEU A 6 15.15 -48.38 23.76
CA LEU A 6 15.21 -47.75 22.44
C LEU A 6 13.81 -47.65 21.81
N VAL A 7 13.04 -48.75 21.81
CA VAL A 7 11.66 -48.77 21.26
C VAL A 7 10.73 -47.81 22.01
N ARG A 8 10.86 -47.71 23.35
CA ARG A 8 10.06 -46.78 24.15
C ARG A 8 10.42 -45.31 23.86
N LEU A 9 11.70 -45.00 23.65
CA LEU A 9 12.14 -43.68 23.25
C LEU A 9 11.64 -43.29 21.86
N THR A 10 11.68 -44.22 20.88
CA THR A 10 11.17 -43.95 19.53
C THR A 10 9.67 -43.69 19.54
N LEU A 11 8.89 -44.43 20.34
CA LEU A 11 7.45 -44.21 20.48
C LEU A 11 7.10 -42.88 21.14
N VAL A 12 7.86 -42.46 22.16
CA VAL A 12 7.65 -41.15 22.81
C VAL A 12 8.00 -40.00 21.87
N VAL A 13 9.10 -40.10 21.12
CA VAL A 13 9.48 -39.08 20.12
C VAL A 13 8.45 -39.04 18.99
N PHE A 14 7.95 -40.18 18.53
CA PHE A 14 6.91 -40.24 17.50
C PHE A 14 5.59 -39.59 17.96
N TRP A 15 5.16 -39.85 19.21
CA TRP A 15 4.01 -39.16 19.81
C TRP A 15 4.22 -37.67 19.97
N PHE A 16 5.43 -37.25 20.36
CA PHE A 16 5.77 -35.83 20.48
C PHE A 16 5.78 -35.13 19.13
N VAL A 17 6.25 -35.79 18.07
CA VAL A 17 6.19 -35.29 16.69
C VAL A 17 4.74 -35.22 16.18
N CYS A 18 3.89 -36.21 16.49
CA CYS A 18 2.45 -36.15 16.17
C CYS A 18 1.72 -35.01 16.89
N LEU A 19 2.02 -34.77 18.17
CA LEU A 19 1.49 -33.64 18.96
C LEU A 19 2.01 -32.28 18.43
N MET A 20 3.27 -32.22 17.99
CA MET A 20 3.85 -31.04 17.35
C MET A 20 3.26 -30.79 15.96
N MET A 21 2.89 -31.85 15.21
CA MET A 21 2.18 -31.73 13.92
C MET A 21 0.72 -31.30 14.09
N GLN A 22 0.07 -31.59 15.22
CA GLN A 22 -1.25 -31.02 15.56
C GLN A 22 -1.16 -29.56 16.06
N SER A 23 0.01 -29.11 16.53
CA SER A 23 0.23 -27.74 17.01
C SER A 23 0.99 -26.85 16.01
N GLY A 24 1.23 -27.35 14.79
CA GLY A 24 1.72 -26.55 13.67
C GLY A 24 0.65 -25.56 13.22
N CYS A 25 0.65 -24.35 13.80
CA CYS A 25 0.01 -23.10 13.34
C CYS A 25 -1.23 -23.24 12.42
N GLY A 26 -2.14 -24.13 12.75
CA GLY A 26 -3.52 -24.05 12.32
C GLY A 26 -4.23 -23.23 13.38
N LEU A 27 -4.58 -21.99 13.07
CA LEU A 27 -5.59 -21.23 13.81
C LEU A 27 -6.72 -22.21 14.13
N ALA A 28 -6.88 -22.60 15.39
CA ALA A 28 -8.07 -23.29 15.82
C ALA A 28 -9.25 -22.44 15.31
N PRO A 29 -10.13 -22.97 14.44
CA PRO A 29 -11.27 -22.21 14.00
C PRO A 29 -12.05 -21.88 15.26
N GLN A 30 -12.07 -20.60 15.65
CA GLN A 30 -12.99 -20.13 16.66
C GLN A 30 -14.36 -20.62 16.21
N LYS A 31 -14.91 -21.55 17.00
CA LYS A 31 -16.26 -22.11 16.89
C LYS A 31 -17.17 -21.09 16.25
N ASP A 32 -17.74 -21.43 15.10
CA ASP A 32 -18.66 -20.61 14.31
C ASP A 32 -19.71 -19.95 15.21
N GLN A 33 -19.44 -18.73 15.68
CA GLN A 33 -20.49 -17.82 16.05
C GLN A 33 -21.16 -17.45 14.74
N LYS A 34 -22.44 -17.83 14.61
CA LYS A 34 -23.37 -17.55 13.52
C LYS A 34 -22.93 -16.35 12.69
N ASN A 35 -22.84 -16.51 11.37
CA ASN A 35 -22.57 -15.45 10.40
C ASN A 35 -23.59 -14.30 10.56
N GLY A 36 -23.31 -13.37 11.47
CA GLY A 36 -24.03 -12.11 11.58
C GLY A 36 -23.86 -11.31 10.29
N SER A 37 -24.88 -10.54 9.94
CA SER A 37 -24.83 -9.64 8.79
C SER A 37 -23.84 -8.51 9.07
N LEU A 38 -23.20 -7.94 8.03
CA LEU A 38 -22.38 -6.73 8.20
C LEU A 38 -23.17 -5.57 8.82
N SER A 39 -24.49 -5.53 8.61
CA SER A 39 -25.39 -4.53 9.20
C SER A 39 -25.44 -4.57 10.73
N ASP A 40 -25.05 -5.69 11.32
CA ASP A 40 -25.13 -5.93 12.76
C ASP A 40 -23.85 -5.48 13.47
N LEU A 41 -22.80 -5.14 12.70
CA LEU A 41 -21.54 -4.65 13.25
C LEU A 41 -21.68 -3.19 13.72
N LYS A 42 -21.00 -2.86 14.81
CA LYS A 42 -20.94 -1.52 15.40
C LYS A 42 -19.52 -1.17 15.78
N GLY A 43 -19.02 -0.05 15.29
CA GLY A 43 -17.65 0.39 15.46
C GLY A 43 -16.96 0.73 14.15
N PHE A 44 -15.63 0.66 14.17
CA PHE A 44 -14.78 1.00 13.03
C PHE A 44 -13.84 -0.15 12.69
N LEU A 45 -13.52 -0.30 11.41
CA LEU A 45 -12.42 -1.15 10.95
C LEU A 45 -11.36 -0.28 10.29
N PHE A 46 -10.26 -0.10 11.01
CA PHE A 46 -9.01 0.40 10.45
C PHE A 46 -8.21 -0.80 9.97
N LEU A 47 -7.90 -0.81 8.69
CA LEU A 47 -7.06 -1.85 8.15
C LEU A 47 -5.60 -1.52 8.45
N GLN A 48 -4.85 -2.56 8.83
CA GLN A 48 -3.43 -2.41 9.06
C GLN A 48 -2.75 -1.94 7.78
N TRP A 49 -1.87 -0.95 7.94
CA TRP A 49 -1.30 -0.22 6.83
C TRP A 49 0.21 -0.11 7.03
N ASP A 50 0.97 -0.53 6.03
CA ASP A 50 2.42 -0.36 5.97
C ASP A 50 2.74 0.44 4.70
N GLY A 51 3.35 1.61 4.86
CA GLY A 51 3.59 2.49 3.72
C GLY A 51 5.04 2.93 3.60
N TYR A 52 5.54 2.91 2.36
CA TYR A 52 6.83 3.50 2.00
C TYR A 52 6.62 4.66 1.03
N PHE A 53 7.08 5.83 1.44
CA PHE A 53 7.00 7.05 0.66
C PHE A 53 8.39 7.55 0.37
N SER A 54 8.58 8.02 -0.85
CA SER A 54 9.73 8.83 -1.18
C SER A 54 9.25 10.05 -1.92
N GLY A 55 9.96 11.14 -1.68
CA GLY A 55 9.70 12.44 -2.26
C GLY A 55 10.88 13.35 -2.00
N GLU A 56 10.73 14.60 -2.37
CA GLU A 56 11.75 15.61 -2.20
C GLU A 56 11.38 16.63 -1.13
N VAL A 57 12.40 17.34 -0.64
CA VAL A 57 12.18 18.49 0.25
C VAL A 57 11.23 19.49 -0.41
N GLY A 58 10.17 19.86 0.32
CA GLY A 58 9.14 20.80 -0.12
C GLY A 58 7.98 20.18 -0.91
N GLU A 59 8.10 18.92 -1.35
CA GLU A 59 7.00 18.17 -1.95
C GLU A 59 5.90 17.91 -0.90
N ILE A 60 4.63 17.99 -1.32
CA ILE A 60 3.50 17.54 -0.51
C ILE A 60 3.30 16.05 -0.82
N ILE A 61 3.52 15.22 0.19
CA ILE A 61 3.27 13.78 0.13
C ILE A 61 1.86 13.52 0.66
N ASN A 62 1.01 12.93 -0.17
CA ASN A 62 -0.35 12.57 0.20
C ASN A 62 -0.42 11.09 0.57
N VAL A 63 -0.80 10.83 1.82
CA VAL A 63 -1.01 9.49 2.36
C VAL A 63 -2.51 9.26 2.49
N GLU A 64 -3.04 8.24 1.82
CA GLU A 64 -4.47 7.91 1.86
C GLU A 64 -4.69 6.56 2.55
N ILE A 65 -5.45 6.57 3.64
CA ILE A 65 -5.68 5.41 4.50
C ILE A 65 -7.19 5.16 4.57
N PRO A 66 -7.69 4.11 3.89
CA PRO A 66 -9.11 3.81 3.93
C PRO A 66 -9.50 3.08 5.22
N PHE A 67 -10.72 3.33 5.68
CA PHE A 67 -11.32 2.67 6.83
C PHE A 67 -12.83 2.51 6.63
N PHE A 68 -13.41 1.56 7.36
CA PHE A 68 -14.84 1.28 7.32
C PHE A 68 -15.52 1.71 8.62
N ASP A 69 -16.63 2.40 8.48
CA ASP A 69 -17.48 2.87 9.56
C ASP A 69 -18.77 2.05 9.55
N PHE A 70 -18.94 1.20 10.56
CA PHE A 70 -20.14 0.38 10.76
C PHE A 70 -21.13 1.05 11.73
N ASN A 71 -20.84 2.27 12.18
CA ASN A 71 -21.77 3.04 13.00
C ASN A 71 -22.77 3.79 12.12
N SER A 72 -23.99 3.97 12.66
CA SER A 72 -24.95 4.96 12.13
C SER A 72 -24.53 6.40 12.45
N ASP A 73 -23.66 6.56 13.45
CA ASP A 73 -23.17 7.84 13.92
C ASP A 73 -22.01 8.30 13.04
N LYS A 74 -22.33 9.17 12.08
CA LYS A 74 -21.38 9.82 11.16
C LYS A 74 -20.13 10.30 11.91
N VAL A 75 -18.94 9.94 11.40
CA VAL A 75 -17.65 10.54 11.80
C VAL A 75 -17.75 12.07 11.78
N LYS A 76 -17.44 12.73 12.90
CA LYS A 76 -17.42 14.21 13.00
C LYS A 76 -16.04 14.79 12.74
N SER A 77 -15.01 14.19 13.34
CA SER A 77 -13.61 14.56 13.10
C SER A 77 -12.67 13.39 13.35
N ILE A 78 -11.48 13.47 12.76
CA ILE A 78 -10.38 12.55 13.01
C ILE A 78 -9.14 13.37 13.34
N ASN A 79 -8.50 13.03 14.45
CA ASN A 79 -7.21 13.55 14.83
C ASN A 79 -6.16 12.45 14.64
N ILE A 80 -4.97 12.84 14.21
CA ILE A 80 -3.80 11.96 14.24
C ILE A 80 -3.05 12.19 15.55
N ILE A 81 -2.79 11.12 16.28
CA ILE A 81 -1.88 11.11 17.41
C ILE A 81 -0.60 10.45 16.92
N HIS A 82 0.46 11.26 16.78
CA HIS A 82 1.76 10.77 16.37
C HIS A 82 2.87 11.47 17.17
N PRO A 83 4.03 10.83 17.37
CA PRO A 83 5.20 11.51 17.89
C PRO A 83 5.59 12.64 16.92
N PRO A 84 5.96 13.84 17.41
CA PRO A 84 6.28 14.97 16.55
C PRO A 84 7.37 14.60 15.54
N ILE A 85 7.13 14.90 14.27
CA ILE A 85 8.13 14.72 13.22
C ILE A 85 8.84 16.07 13.07
N PRO A 86 10.15 16.15 13.32
CA PRO A 86 10.85 17.41 13.27
C PRO A 86 10.86 17.96 11.84
N ASN A 87 10.57 19.26 11.71
CA ASN A 87 10.61 19.99 10.44
C ASN A 87 9.59 19.51 9.38
N THR A 88 8.39 19.13 9.82
CA THR A 88 7.28 18.77 8.94
C THR A 88 6.04 19.63 9.16
N GLN A 89 5.27 19.83 8.09
CA GLN A 89 3.88 20.29 8.16
C GLN A 89 2.98 19.10 7.87
N ILE A 90 1.98 18.85 8.72
CA ILE A 90 1.03 17.76 8.56
C ILE A 90 -0.37 18.37 8.59
N SER A 91 -1.14 18.17 7.53
CA SER A 91 -2.59 18.40 7.52
C SER A 91 -3.29 17.05 7.50
N VAL A 92 -4.43 16.96 8.18
CA VAL A 92 -5.27 15.76 8.19
C VAL A 92 -6.66 16.13 7.77
N SER A 93 -7.20 15.37 6.82
CA SER A 93 -8.58 15.49 6.38
C SER A 93 -9.20 14.11 6.21
N VAL A 94 -10.53 14.07 6.11
CA VAL A 94 -11.29 12.84 5.92
C VAL A 94 -12.26 13.07 4.79
N ALA A 95 -12.21 12.20 3.79
CA ALA A 95 -13.16 12.17 2.70
C ALA A 95 -14.02 10.90 2.81
N ARG A 96 -15.32 11.04 2.57
CA ARG A 96 -16.20 9.88 2.42
C ARG A 96 -16.11 9.39 0.98
N PHE A 97 -15.80 8.11 0.80
CA PHE A 97 -15.65 7.51 -0.52
C PHE A 97 -16.96 6.89 -1.00
N SER A 98 -17.60 6.06 -0.17
CA SER A 98 -18.84 5.37 -0.51
C SER A 98 -19.69 5.07 0.72
N THR A 99 -20.96 4.73 0.52
CA THR A 99 -21.87 4.31 1.60
C THR A 99 -22.78 3.21 1.11
N THR A 100 -22.91 2.16 1.92
CA THR A 100 -23.85 1.06 1.72
C THR A 100 -24.88 1.06 2.85
N LYS A 101 -25.86 0.14 2.82
CA LYS A 101 -26.77 -0.05 3.94
C LYS A 101 -26.07 -0.55 5.21
N ALA A 102 -24.91 -1.20 5.07
CA ALA A 102 -24.22 -1.86 6.18
C ALA A 102 -23.06 -1.02 6.75
N TYR A 103 -22.41 -0.17 5.95
CA TYR A 103 -21.26 0.62 6.37
C TYR A 103 -20.99 1.81 5.44
N ALA A 104 -20.22 2.78 5.92
CA ALA A 104 -19.59 3.81 5.09
C ALA A 104 -18.09 3.50 4.90
N GLN A 105 -17.61 3.63 3.67
CA GLN A 105 -16.18 3.59 3.37
C GLN A 105 -15.66 5.02 3.34
N ASN A 106 -14.62 5.29 4.12
CA ASN A 106 -14.02 6.60 4.25
C ASN A 106 -12.51 6.50 4.02
N THR A 107 -11.87 7.62 3.74
CA THR A 107 -10.42 7.75 3.55
C THR A 107 -9.91 8.87 4.42
N ILE A 108 -8.87 8.59 5.19
CA ILE A 108 -8.07 9.60 5.88
C ILE A 108 -6.96 10.02 4.94
N SER A 109 -6.86 11.32 4.68
CA SER A 109 -5.80 11.92 3.88
C SER A 109 -4.85 12.69 4.80
N LEU A 110 -3.59 12.26 4.84
CA LEU A 110 -2.51 12.99 5.50
C LEU A 110 -1.68 13.67 4.41
N GLU A 111 -1.65 15.00 4.41
CA GLU A 111 -0.74 15.74 3.55
C GLU A 111 0.47 16.14 4.39
N ILE A 112 1.65 15.68 3.99
CA ILE A 112 2.87 15.84 4.75
C ILE A 112 3.91 16.53 3.88
N ARG A 113 4.45 17.65 4.36
CA ARG A 113 5.58 18.35 3.73
C ARG A 113 6.81 18.26 4.62
N PHE A 114 7.91 17.79 4.05
CA PHE A 114 9.20 17.72 4.73
C PHE A 114 10.10 18.88 4.31
N ASN A 115 10.70 19.56 5.28
CA ASN A 115 11.58 20.71 5.03
C ASN A 115 13.07 20.33 5.01
N LYS A 116 13.42 19.07 5.30
CA LYS A 116 14.79 18.54 5.28
C LYS A 116 14.84 17.14 4.66
N PRO A 117 15.94 16.77 4.01
CA PRO A 117 16.13 15.40 3.55
C PRO A 117 16.40 14.49 4.75
N GLY A 118 16.02 13.22 4.63
CA GLY A 118 16.22 12.24 5.67
C GLY A 118 15.31 11.03 5.55
N PHE A 119 15.61 10.02 6.36
CA PHE A 119 14.78 8.84 6.53
C PHE A 119 13.96 8.98 7.81
N TYR A 120 12.65 9.15 7.66
CA TYR A 120 11.71 9.35 8.76
C TYR A 120 10.83 8.13 8.94
N LYS A 121 10.65 7.72 10.18
CA LYS A 121 9.90 6.53 10.52
C LYS A 121 8.83 6.86 11.55
N LEU A 122 7.57 6.82 11.12
CA LEU A 122 6.42 7.03 11.97
C LEU A 122 5.94 5.64 12.41
N LYS A 123 6.14 5.35 13.69
CA LYS A 123 5.59 4.16 14.33
C LYS A 123 4.46 4.56 15.26
N ASN A 124 3.56 3.61 15.53
CA ASN A 124 2.47 3.78 16.50
C ASN A 124 1.58 4.99 16.17
N ILE A 125 1.29 5.19 14.88
CA ILE A 125 0.28 6.18 14.50
C ILE A 125 -1.06 5.68 15.01
N GLU A 126 -1.71 6.52 15.81
CA GLU A 126 -3.08 6.30 16.25
C GLU A 126 -3.98 7.35 15.61
N PHE A 127 -5.13 6.93 15.09
CA PHE A 127 -6.20 7.85 14.78
C PHE A 127 -7.18 7.90 15.94
N GLU A 128 -7.47 9.10 16.40
CA GLU A 128 -8.59 9.37 17.29
C GLU A 128 -9.80 9.80 16.44
N VAL A 129 -10.80 8.94 16.35
CA VAL A 129 -12.05 9.25 15.67
C VAL A 129 -13.07 9.72 16.69
N ASN A 130 -13.55 10.94 16.50
CA ASN A 130 -14.60 11.52 17.31
C ASN A 130 -15.94 11.33 16.59
N GLY A 131 -16.75 10.40 17.10
CA GLY A 131 -18.14 10.22 16.70
C GLY A 131 -19.07 11.22 17.42
N ALA A 132 -20.38 11.03 17.27
CA ALA A 132 -21.35 11.92 17.92
C ALA A 132 -21.35 11.81 19.45
N LYS A 133 -21.14 10.60 19.97
CA LYS A 133 -21.20 10.26 21.41
C LYS A 133 -19.96 9.51 21.92
N THR A 134 -19.08 9.08 21.03
CA THR A 134 -18.02 8.12 21.33
C THR A 134 -16.69 8.54 20.70
N LYS A 135 -15.59 8.19 21.36
CA LYS A 135 -14.22 8.37 20.87
C LYS A 135 -13.57 7.01 20.67
N TYR A 136 -12.86 6.86 19.56
CA TYR A 136 -12.17 5.62 19.21
C TYR A 136 -10.71 5.92 18.95
N LYS A 137 -9.82 5.04 19.40
CA LYS A 137 -8.39 5.09 19.08
C LYS A 137 -7.99 3.81 18.37
N ALA A 138 -7.34 3.97 17.22
CA ALA A 138 -6.97 2.86 16.35
C ALA A 138 -5.49 2.93 15.97
N PRO A 139 -4.68 1.91 16.27
CA PRO A 139 -3.32 1.82 15.71
C PRO A 139 -3.42 1.47 14.22
N VAL A 140 -2.77 2.26 13.38
CA VAL A 140 -2.86 2.09 11.91
C VAL A 140 -1.64 1.41 11.30
N GLY A 141 -0.49 1.49 11.97
CA GLY A 141 0.71 0.77 11.58
C GLY A 141 1.94 1.68 11.50
N GLU A 142 2.79 1.41 10.51
CA GLU A 142 4.09 2.05 10.33
C GLU A 142 4.18 2.75 8.96
N ILE A 143 4.68 3.98 8.96
CA ILE A 143 4.94 4.75 7.74
C ILE A 143 6.41 5.12 7.69
N ILE A 144 7.04 4.84 6.56
CA ILE A 144 8.42 5.20 6.28
C ILE A 144 8.42 6.28 5.19
N PHE A 145 9.17 7.35 5.42
CA PHE A 145 9.44 8.40 4.43
C PHE A 145 10.94 8.47 4.16
N ASP A 146 11.34 8.30 2.92
CA ASP A 146 12.70 8.52 2.42
C ASP A 146 12.73 9.82 1.60
N ILE A 147 13.06 10.92 2.26
CA ILE A 147 13.03 12.27 1.68
C ILE A 147 14.41 12.63 1.16
N LYS A 148 14.48 12.90 -0.14
CA LYS A 148 15.72 13.29 -0.81
C LYS A 148 15.85 14.81 -0.89
N PRO A 149 17.08 15.33 -1.06
CA PRO A 149 17.26 16.72 -1.47
C PRO A 149 16.46 17.00 -2.75
N LYS A 150 16.04 18.25 -2.93
CA LYS A 150 15.37 18.67 -4.16
C LYS A 150 16.28 18.43 -5.36
N THR A 151 15.83 17.61 -6.31
CA THR A 151 16.58 17.34 -7.53
C THR A 151 16.13 18.31 -8.60
N LEU A 152 17.09 18.94 -9.29
CA LEU A 152 16.78 19.64 -10.53
C LEU A 152 16.52 18.58 -11.60
N GLU A 153 15.29 18.52 -12.12
CA GLU A 153 14.95 17.65 -13.25
C GLU A 153 15.81 18.05 -14.46
N LYS A 154 16.81 17.22 -14.80
CA LYS A 154 17.75 17.52 -15.90
C LYS A 154 17.36 16.86 -17.22
N HIS A 155 16.72 15.70 -17.18
CA HIS A 155 16.55 14.87 -18.37
C HIS A 155 15.12 14.39 -18.59
N LEU A 156 14.44 13.98 -17.52
CA LEU A 156 13.08 13.48 -17.56
C LEU A 156 12.21 14.21 -16.55
N THR A 157 10.94 14.41 -16.93
CA THR A 157 9.87 14.77 -16.00
C THR A 157 8.82 13.65 -16.02
N ALA A 158 8.15 13.40 -14.89
CA ALA A 158 6.98 12.52 -14.85
C ALA A 158 5.73 13.32 -14.55
N MET A 159 4.67 13.03 -15.29
CA MET A 159 3.40 13.74 -15.23
C MET A 159 2.35 12.96 -14.44
N GLY A 160 2.78 12.39 -13.30
CA GLY A 160 1.92 11.63 -12.38
C GLY A 160 1.80 10.16 -12.75
N GLY A 161 1.07 9.44 -11.89
CA GLY A 161 0.67 8.08 -12.19
C GLY A 161 -0.67 7.71 -11.57
N THR A 162 -1.38 6.83 -12.27
CA THR A 162 -2.76 6.44 -11.94
C THR A 162 -2.76 4.96 -11.58
N GLY A 163 -3.26 4.66 -10.38
CA GLY A 163 -3.66 3.30 -10.00
C GLY A 163 -5.03 3.00 -10.59
N ILE A 164 -5.16 2.01 -11.46
CA ILE A 164 -6.47 1.53 -11.95
C ILE A 164 -6.64 0.08 -11.53
N ASN A 165 -7.79 -0.22 -10.93
CA ASN A 165 -8.23 -1.58 -10.63
C ASN A 165 -9.22 -1.99 -11.73
N PRO A 166 -8.78 -2.67 -12.80
CA PRO A 166 -9.69 -3.15 -13.83
C PRO A 166 -10.52 -4.35 -13.34
N GLU A 167 -9.98 -5.17 -12.44
CA GLU A 167 -10.60 -6.40 -11.91
C GLU A 167 -10.06 -6.73 -10.51
N VAL A 168 -10.89 -7.34 -9.66
CA VAL A 168 -10.74 -7.59 -8.20
C VAL A 168 -9.35 -8.09 -7.72
N ASN A 169 -8.48 -8.58 -8.60
CA ASN A 169 -7.21 -9.21 -8.26
C ASN A 169 -5.94 -8.59 -8.87
N ASP A 170 -6.05 -7.63 -9.80
CA ASP A 170 -4.88 -7.05 -10.49
C ASP A 170 -4.86 -5.51 -10.38
N TYR A 171 -3.64 -4.97 -10.26
CA TYR A 171 -3.37 -3.54 -10.15
C TYR A 171 -2.63 -3.04 -11.35
N ILE A 172 -3.12 -1.94 -11.93
CA ILE A 172 -2.40 -1.21 -12.95
C ILE A 172 -1.80 0.03 -12.32
N TYR A 173 -0.50 0.22 -12.47
CA TYR A 173 0.14 1.52 -12.28
C TYR A 173 0.63 2.04 -13.62
N ALA A 174 0.23 3.25 -13.99
CA ALA A 174 0.78 3.91 -15.17
C ALA A 174 1.54 5.17 -14.78
N ILE A 175 2.67 5.44 -15.43
CA ILE A 175 3.47 6.66 -15.28
C ILE A 175 3.72 7.29 -16.65
N THR A 176 3.40 8.57 -16.79
CA THR A 176 3.69 9.33 -18.01
C THR A 176 5.03 10.04 -17.86
N LEU A 177 5.97 9.79 -18.77
CA LEU A 177 7.29 10.40 -18.82
C LEU A 177 7.41 11.35 -20.00
N LYS A 178 8.10 12.46 -19.82
CA LYS A 178 8.51 13.37 -20.88
C LYS A 178 10.02 13.56 -20.86
N ASN A 179 10.65 13.41 -22.01
CA ASN A 179 12.05 13.76 -22.19
C ASN A 179 12.21 15.27 -22.40
N ILE A 180 12.84 15.94 -21.45
CA ILE A 180 13.14 17.37 -21.49
C ILE A 180 14.61 17.65 -21.85
N SER A 181 15.42 16.60 -22.03
CA SER A 181 16.80 16.73 -22.51
C SER A 181 16.86 16.97 -24.02
N LYS A 182 18.06 17.28 -24.51
CA LYS A 182 18.35 17.43 -25.95
C LYS A 182 18.74 16.12 -26.64
N GLN A 183 18.77 15.00 -25.93
CA GLN A 183 19.22 13.70 -26.47
C GLN A 183 18.19 12.59 -26.21
N LYS A 184 18.40 11.43 -26.84
CA LYS A 184 17.56 10.26 -26.59
C LYS A 184 17.85 9.70 -25.20
N ILE A 185 16.81 9.27 -24.51
CA ILE A 185 16.91 8.63 -23.21
C ILE A 185 16.35 7.22 -23.32
N LYS A 186 17.13 6.23 -22.88
CA LYS A 186 16.65 4.86 -22.71
C LYS A 186 16.21 4.66 -21.28
N ILE A 187 14.98 4.18 -21.09
CA ILE A 187 14.51 3.67 -19.80
C ILE A 187 14.90 2.20 -19.71
N ASN A 188 15.68 1.85 -18.69
CA ASN A 188 16.19 0.49 -18.53
C ASN A 188 15.32 -0.34 -17.59
N ASP A 189 14.87 0.28 -16.50
CA ASP A 189 14.16 -0.46 -15.45
C ASP A 189 13.28 0.47 -14.60
N LEU A 190 12.31 -0.14 -13.94
CA LEU A 190 11.43 0.45 -12.95
C LEU A 190 11.45 -0.39 -11.68
N GLU A 191 12.07 0.14 -10.63
CA GLU A 191 12.18 -0.54 -9.34
C GLU A 191 11.16 0.01 -8.34
N PHE A 192 10.71 -0.82 -7.41
CA PHE A 192 9.79 -0.41 -6.35
C PHE A 192 10.43 -0.56 -4.98
N LYS A 193 10.63 0.58 -4.29
CA LYS A 193 11.08 0.53 -2.90
C LYS A 193 9.94 0.18 -1.99
N THR A 194 10.09 -0.97 -1.34
CA THR A 194 9.11 -1.63 -0.51
C THR A 194 9.85 -2.46 0.54
N LYS A 195 9.18 -2.79 1.65
CA LYS A 195 9.77 -3.63 2.70
C LYS A 195 10.02 -5.08 2.22
N GLU A 196 9.21 -5.54 1.28
CA GLU A 196 9.28 -6.85 0.63
C GLU A 196 9.42 -6.63 -0.87
N LYS A 197 10.35 -7.30 -1.54
CA LYS A 197 10.60 -7.10 -2.98
C LYS A 197 9.33 -7.40 -3.79
N ILE A 198 8.81 -6.38 -4.47
CA ILE A 198 7.66 -6.49 -5.38
C ILE A 198 8.15 -6.26 -6.82
N SER A 199 7.64 -7.08 -7.74
CA SER A 199 7.92 -6.96 -9.18
C SER A 199 6.61 -6.91 -9.95
N ALA A 200 6.56 -6.07 -10.99
CA ALA A 200 5.46 -6.10 -11.94
C ALA A 200 5.45 -7.46 -12.68
N LYS A 201 4.27 -8.06 -12.85
CA LYS A 201 4.09 -9.29 -13.62
C LYS A 201 4.34 -9.04 -15.10
N ARG A 202 3.87 -7.88 -15.58
CA ARG A 202 4.04 -7.42 -16.96
C ARG A 202 4.20 -5.91 -16.98
N MET A 203 4.94 -5.44 -17.97
CA MET A 203 5.12 -4.03 -18.24
C MET A 203 4.74 -3.75 -19.69
N TYR A 204 4.11 -2.60 -19.90
CA TYR A 204 3.64 -2.14 -21.19
C TYR A 204 4.01 -0.66 -21.36
N PHE A 205 3.96 -0.18 -22.59
CA PHE A 205 4.05 1.26 -22.87
C PHE A 205 3.07 1.69 -23.95
N GLN A 206 2.73 2.97 -23.92
CA GLN A 206 1.98 3.68 -24.94
C GLN A 206 2.77 4.94 -25.32
N ASN A 207 2.74 5.32 -26.60
CA ASN A 207 3.28 6.60 -27.04
C ASN A 207 2.27 7.71 -26.71
N GLY A 208 2.74 8.80 -26.10
CA GLY A 208 1.89 9.89 -25.62
C GLY A 208 1.46 9.74 -24.16
N LYS A 209 0.43 10.52 -23.79
CA LYS A 209 -0.15 10.53 -22.45
C LYS A 209 -1.00 9.27 -22.20
N PHE A 210 -1.33 9.02 -20.93
CA PHE A 210 -2.15 7.88 -20.55
C PHE A 210 -3.54 7.94 -21.22
N GLU A 211 -3.89 6.89 -21.96
CA GLU A 211 -5.23 6.67 -22.49
C GLU A 211 -5.67 5.23 -22.22
N LEU A 212 -6.80 5.06 -21.53
CA LEU A 212 -7.27 3.73 -21.13
C LEU A 212 -7.53 2.81 -22.33
N ALA A 213 -8.14 3.34 -23.39
CA ALA A 213 -8.42 2.64 -24.65
C ALA A 213 -7.26 2.72 -25.66
N GLY A 214 -6.09 3.20 -25.22
CA GLY A 214 -4.90 3.33 -26.06
C GLY A 214 -4.31 1.99 -26.48
N LYS A 215 -3.51 2.00 -27.55
CA LYS A 215 -2.74 0.82 -27.97
C LYS A 215 -1.50 0.66 -27.09
N TRP A 216 -1.49 -0.40 -26.30
CA TRP A 216 -0.38 -0.79 -25.43
C TRP A 216 0.55 -1.77 -26.12
N TYR A 217 1.85 -1.55 -25.97
CA TYR A 217 2.92 -2.41 -26.46
C TYR A 217 3.62 -3.04 -25.27
N GLU A 218 3.96 -4.32 -25.36
CA GLU A 218 4.73 -4.99 -24.30
C GLU A 218 6.12 -4.37 -24.18
N TRP A 219 6.58 -4.17 -22.94
CA TRP A 219 7.93 -3.70 -22.67
C TRP A 219 8.92 -4.86 -22.90
N THR A 220 9.96 -4.60 -23.67
CA THR A 220 11.17 -5.43 -23.75
C THR A 220 12.41 -4.59 -23.41
N ASP A 221 13.55 -5.22 -23.15
CA ASP A 221 14.80 -4.55 -22.71
C ASP A 221 15.29 -3.42 -23.65
N SER A 222 14.76 -3.32 -24.86
CA SER A 222 15.11 -2.32 -25.87
C SER A 222 13.96 -1.37 -26.27
N SER A 223 12.74 -1.54 -25.74
CA SER A 223 11.54 -0.91 -26.34
C SER A 223 11.23 0.51 -25.85
N VAL A 224 11.73 0.92 -24.68
CA VAL A 224 11.36 2.22 -24.07
C VAL A 224 12.48 3.24 -24.24
N VAL A 225 12.57 3.80 -25.45
CA VAL A 225 13.42 4.95 -25.78
C VAL A 225 12.55 6.18 -26.00
N LEU A 226 12.91 7.31 -25.40
CA LEU A 226 12.27 8.61 -25.58
C LEU A 226 13.23 9.56 -26.31
N SER A 227 12.81 10.07 -27.47
CA SER A 227 13.48 11.14 -28.20
C SER A 227 13.28 12.50 -27.49
N PRO A 228 14.09 13.53 -27.79
CA PRO A 228 13.91 14.86 -27.23
C PRO A 228 12.48 15.37 -27.40
N GLY A 229 11.84 15.79 -26.31
CA GLY A 229 10.44 16.26 -26.30
C GLY A 229 9.38 15.17 -26.32
N GLU A 230 9.75 13.90 -26.53
CA GLU A 230 8.81 12.79 -26.61
C GLU A 230 8.16 12.50 -25.26
N ILE A 231 6.89 12.10 -25.31
CA ILE A 231 6.11 11.66 -24.15
C ILE A 231 5.77 10.19 -24.34
N LYS A 232 6.00 9.37 -23.30
CA LYS A 232 5.56 7.97 -23.25
C LYS A 232 4.92 7.66 -21.92
N THR A 233 3.91 6.82 -21.95
CA THR A 233 3.29 6.29 -20.74
C THR A 233 3.71 4.85 -20.57
N ILE A 234 4.28 4.52 -19.42
CA ILE A 234 4.57 3.14 -19.05
C ILE A 234 3.47 2.65 -18.12
N ARG A 235 2.99 1.44 -18.35
CA ARG A 235 2.07 0.71 -17.49
C ARG A 235 2.76 -0.51 -16.88
N MET A 236 2.47 -0.80 -15.63
CA MET A 236 2.92 -1.96 -14.88
C MET A 236 1.71 -2.64 -14.26
N ASP A 237 1.64 -3.96 -14.42
CA ASP A 237 0.56 -4.78 -13.87
C ASP A 237 1.10 -5.61 -12.69
N PHE A 238 0.44 -5.53 -11.53
CA PHE A 238 0.76 -6.29 -10.32
C PHE A 238 -0.40 -7.19 -9.93
N THR A 239 -0.12 -8.35 -9.34
CA THR A 239 -1.16 -9.23 -8.81
C THR A 239 -1.31 -9.05 -7.30
N ALA A 240 -2.55 -8.93 -6.82
CA ALA A 240 -2.86 -8.67 -5.42
C ALA A 240 -2.28 -9.70 -4.44
N ARG A 241 -2.13 -10.95 -4.87
CA ARG A 241 -1.59 -12.05 -4.05
C ARG A 241 -0.10 -11.88 -3.74
N ASP A 242 0.66 -11.19 -4.60
CA ASP A 242 2.10 -10.95 -4.40
C ASP A 242 2.36 -10.01 -3.21
N PHE A 243 1.31 -9.35 -2.71
CA PHE A 243 1.37 -8.44 -1.57
C PHE A 243 1.12 -9.14 -0.21
N GLY A 244 0.87 -10.45 -0.17
CA GLY A 244 0.76 -11.23 1.07
C GLY A 244 -0.56 -11.06 1.83
N GLU A 245 -0.50 -10.92 3.17
CA GLU A 245 -1.69 -10.61 3.99
C GLU A 245 -2.39 -9.32 3.51
N PRO A 246 -3.72 -9.18 3.71
CA PRO A 246 -4.47 -7.99 3.32
C PRO A 246 -4.09 -6.77 4.19
N LYS A 247 -2.89 -6.25 3.96
CA LYS A 247 -2.42 -4.97 4.43
C LYS A 247 -2.43 -4.01 3.27
N PHE A 248 -2.77 -2.76 3.55
CA PHE A 248 -2.56 -1.72 2.56
C PHE A 248 -1.08 -1.43 2.43
N LYS A 249 -0.61 -1.47 1.19
CA LYS A 249 0.75 -1.16 0.83
C LYS A 249 0.75 0.01 -0.13
N GLN A 250 1.50 1.04 0.22
CA GLN A 250 1.81 2.11 -0.72
C GLN A 250 3.24 1.93 -1.20
N ILE A 251 3.41 1.84 -2.51
CA ILE A 251 4.70 1.58 -3.15
C ILE A 251 5.13 2.75 -4.03
N LYS A 252 6.45 2.95 -4.15
CA LYS A 252 7.03 4.04 -4.90
C LYS A 252 7.92 3.52 -6.03
N PRO A 253 7.65 3.89 -7.31
CA PRO A 253 8.54 3.57 -8.41
C PRO A 253 9.81 4.45 -8.38
N ILE A 254 10.91 3.86 -8.79
CA ILE A 254 12.20 4.48 -9.10
C ILE A 254 12.52 4.13 -10.53
N ILE A 255 12.86 5.14 -11.34
CA ILE A 255 13.21 4.92 -12.74
C ILE A 255 14.72 4.95 -12.88
N LYS A 256 15.26 3.91 -13.52
CA LYS A 256 16.66 3.84 -13.96
C LYS A 256 16.72 4.14 -15.45
N TYR A 257 17.43 5.20 -15.81
CA TYR A 257 17.57 5.61 -17.21
C TYR A 257 19.00 6.02 -17.57
N ILE A 258 19.31 6.00 -18.87
CA ILE A 258 20.62 6.35 -19.41
C ILE A 258 20.50 7.55 -20.34
N PRO A 259 20.93 8.76 -19.91
CA PRO A 259 21.07 9.90 -20.80
C PRO A 259 22.39 9.84 -21.59
N ASP A 260 23.54 9.49 -20.98
CA ASP A 260 24.87 9.52 -21.61
C ASP A 260 25.77 8.34 -21.19
N LYS A 261 25.32 7.11 -21.43
CA LYS A 261 26.00 5.86 -20.99
C LYS A 261 26.22 5.71 -19.48
N THR A 262 25.75 6.68 -18.68
CA THR A 262 25.71 6.64 -17.21
C THR A 262 24.29 6.32 -16.76
N ILE A 263 24.14 5.48 -15.74
CA ILE A 263 22.83 5.18 -15.17
C ILE A 263 22.49 6.30 -14.19
N VAL A 264 21.33 6.91 -14.40
CA VAL A 264 20.73 7.89 -13.50
C VAL A 264 19.50 7.26 -12.84
N GLU A 265 19.40 7.42 -11.52
CA GLU A 265 18.22 7.07 -10.74
C GLU A 265 17.42 8.34 -10.43
N GLN A 266 16.12 8.31 -10.70
CA GLN A 266 15.21 9.40 -10.36
C GLN A 266 13.99 8.87 -9.62
N ASN A 267 13.72 9.45 -8.45
CA ASN A 267 12.45 9.30 -7.76
C ASN A 267 11.44 10.24 -8.44
N PHE A 268 10.24 9.78 -8.71
CA PHE A 268 9.22 10.63 -9.35
C PHE A 268 8.05 10.94 -8.44
N PRO A 269 7.43 12.12 -8.55
CA PRO A 269 6.18 12.43 -7.86
C PRO A 269 5.09 11.48 -8.37
N GLY A 270 4.38 10.86 -7.45
CA GLY A 270 3.42 9.81 -7.78
C GLY A 270 3.37 8.74 -6.71
N HIS A 271 2.16 8.33 -6.39
CA HIS A 271 1.84 7.45 -5.29
C HIS A 271 1.09 6.26 -5.89
N VAL A 272 1.53 5.03 -5.58
CA VAL A 272 0.74 3.84 -5.89
C VAL A 272 0.14 3.33 -4.61
N THR A 273 -1.10 3.70 -4.33
CA THR A 273 -1.89 3.02 -3.30
C THR A 273 -2.31 1.67 -3.90
N ILE A 274 -1.69 0.59 -3.45
CA ILE A 274 -2.09 -0.75 -3.84
C ILE A 274 -3.19 -1.19 -2.87
N TYR A 275 -4.42 -1.01 -3.36
CA TYR A 275 -5.68 -1.10 -2.62
C TYR A 275 -6.61 -2.23 -3.07
N SER A 276 -7.17 -3.02 -2.16
CA SER A 276 -8.38 -3.80 -2.50
C SER A 276 -9.65 -3.09 -2.02
N PRO A 277 -10.45 -2.46 -2.91
CA PRO A 277 -11.81 -2.02 -2.58
C PRO A 277 -12.77 -3.13 -2.36
N ASN A 278 -12.53 -4.22 -3.05
CA ASN A 278 -13.52 -5.25 -3.20
C ASN A 278 -13.17 -6.36 -2.22
N LEU A 279 -13.07 -5.96 -0.95
CA LEU A 279 -13.15 -6.93 0.13
C LEU A 279 -14.54 -7.54 0.04
N THR A 280 -14.59 -8.86 -0.15
CA THR A 280 -15.85 -9.58 -0.07
C THR A 280 -16.44 -9.40 1.32
N GLU A 281 -17.75 -9.58 1.44
CA GLU A 281 -18.43 -9.51 2.72
C GLU A 281 -17.75 -10.40 3.78
N GLU A 282 -17.34 -11.61 3.40
CA GLU A 282 -16.64 -12.55 4.28
C GLU A 282 -15.23 -12.07 4.66
N GLN A 283 -14.51 -11.42 3.75
CA GLN A 283 -13.23 -10.80 4.06
C GLN A 283 -13.39 -9.63 5.04
N LEU A 284 -14.41 -8.79 4.84
CA LEU A 284 -14.73 -7.70 5.78
C LEU A 284 -15.09 -8.24 7.16
N LYS A 285 -15.93 -9.27 7.26
CA LYS A 285 -16.26 -9.92 8.54
C LYS A 285 -15.02 -10.48 9.22
N LEU A 286 -14.15 -11.18 8.48
CA LEU A 286 -12.92 -11.74 9.01
C LEU A 286 -11.98 -10.66 9.54
N LEU A 287 -11.78 -9.59 8.77
CA LEU A 287 -10.94 -8.46 9.17
C LEU A 287 -11.54 -7.70 10.36
N TYR A 288 -12.85 -7.50 10.37
CA TYR A 288 -13.56 -6.89 11.49
C TYR A 288 -13.41 -7.70 12.78
N ARG A 289 -13.50 -9.03 12.71
CA ARG A 289 -13.28 -9.88 13.89
C ARG A 289 -11.87 -9.76 14.47
N ARG A 290 -10.86 -9.53 13.61
CA ARG A 290 -9.45 -9.44 14.00
C ARG A 290 -9.04 -8.05 14.46
N TYR A 291 -9.52 -7.01 13.77
CA TYR A 291 -9.02 -5.64 13.89
C TYR A 291 -10.12 -4.60 14.12
N GLY A 292 -11.38 -5.00 14.13
CA GLY A 292 -12.52 -4.13 14.36
C GLY A 292 -12.50 -3.59 15.79
N ILE A 293 -12.68 -2.28 15.89
CA ILE A 293 -12.77 -1.55 17.15
C ILE A 293 -14.25 -1.36 17.44
N LYS A 294 -14.74 -2.13 18.40
CA LYS A 294 -16.15 -2.10 18.80
C LYS A 294 -16.45 -0.84 19.61
N SER A 295 -17.64 -0.27 19.43
CA SER A 295 -18.15 0.73 20.36
C SER A 295 -18.37 0.08 21.72
N ASN A 296 -17.74 0.63 22.76
CA ASN A 296 -18.26 0.41 24.11
C ASN A 296 -19.57 1.20 24.17
N GLU A 297 -20.69 0.49 24.24
CA GLU A 297 -21.97 1.09 24.62
C GLU A 297 -21.90 1.66 26.04
#